data_AF-A0A933W145-F1
#
_entry.id   AF-A0A933W145-F1
#
_cell.length_a   1.000
_cell.length_b   1.000
_cell.length_c   1.000
_cell.angle_alpha   90.00
_cell.angle_beta   90.00
_cell.angle_gamma   90.00
#
_symmetry.space_group_name_H-M   'P 1'
#
loop_
_entity.id
_entity.type
_entity.pdbx_description
1 polymer ?
#
loop_
_entity_poly.entity_id
_entity_poly.type
_entity_poly.pdbx_seq_one_letter_code
_entity_poly.pdbx_strand_id
1 'polypeptide(L)'
;MPDDYGYDRGGYSTSNIKKIKRQGVKNVGIAPAGKAQWAVSERVAERIRRERAQVEGCIGSIKSPIYGFNKPNARSVEAMKTYGHRAIFGFNMRKLVRELISKNSYWYCTANIVYEFFRVSTHPKVFPQPKTLEQTYDFISCLFTQTQAQLLSPTDQHLDVLNQTLIEHPNLRGNIFHDVQTAVLMRENGIREIYTADVDFLQFRFLKVLNPC
;
A
#
# COMPACT_ATOMS: atom_id res chain seq x y z
N MET A 1 6.65 -24.73 -0.60
CA MET A 1 7.24 -24.13 -1.82
C MET A 1 6.16 -24.08 -2.88
N PRO A 2 6.11 -23.04 -3.75
CA PRO A 2 5.10 -22.95 -4.80
C PRO A 2 5.27 -24.09 -5.83
N ASP A 3 4.16 -24.53 -6.43
CA ASP A 3 4.20 -25.55 -7.49
C ASP A 3 4.87 -25.02 -8.78
N ASP A 4 4.72 -23.72 -9.05
CA ASP A 4 5.23 -23.03 -10.23
C ASP A 4 6.25 -21.95 -9.84
N TYR A 5 7.31 -21.81 -10.65
CA TYR A 5 8.32 -20.77 -10.51
C TYR A 5 8.65 -20.17 -11.89
N GLY A 6 8.34 -18.89 -12.08
CA GLY A 6 8.65 -18.15 -13.29
C GLY A 6 9.77 -17.14 -13.08
N TYR A 7 10.74 -17.06 -14.00
CA TYR A 7 11.80 -16.04 -13.95
C TYR A 7 12.28 -15.61 -15.34
N ASP A 8 12.92 -14.45 -15.41
CA ASP A 8 13.50 -13.91 -16.65
C ASP A 8 14.74 -14.69 -17.11
N ARG A 9 15.26 -14.28 -18.27
CA ARG A 9 16.45 -14.93 -18.84
C ARG A 9 17.70 -14.77 -17.96
N GLY A 10 17.75 -13.76 -17.11
CA GLY A 10 18.85 -13.54 -16.17
C GLY A 10 18.96 -14.65 -15.12
N GLY A 11 17.89 -15.40 -14.86
CA GLY A 11 17.92 -16.58 -13.99
C GLY A 11 18.32 -17.88 -14.69
N TYR A 12 18.55 -17.86 -16.01
CA TYR A 12 18.76 -19.07 -16.79
C TYR A 12 20.14 -19.68 -16.53
N SER A 13 20.15 -20.82 -15.86
CA SER A 13 21.25 -21.78 -15.94
C SER A 13 20.74 -23.19 -15.63
N THR A 14 21.36 -24.20 -16.21
CA THR A 14 20.99 -25.60 -15.99
C THR A 14 21.15 -26.01 -14.52
N SER A 15 22.16 -25.46 -13.83
CA SER A 15 22.37 -25.66 -12.40
C SER A 15 21.30 -24.98 -11.55
N ASN A 16 20.88 -23.76 -11.89
CA ASN A 16 19.82 -23.04 -11.18
C ASN A 16 18.47 -23.75 -11.31
N ILE A 17 18.11 -24.18 -12.53
CA ILE A 17 16.88 -24.95 -12.77
C ILE A 17 16.86 -26.24 -11.96
N LYS A 18 17.97 -27.00 -11.93
CA LYS A 18 18.09 -28.21 -11.10
C LYS A 18 17.97 -27.89 -9.60
N LYS A 19 18.59 -26.80 -9.13
CA LYS A 19 18.51 -26.37 -7.73
C LYS A 19 17.07 -26.06 -7.31
N ILE A 20 16.32 -25.34 -8.13
CA ILE A 20 14.91 -25.00 -7.86
C ILE A 20 14.02 -26.25 -7.88
N LYS A 21 14.23 -27.17 -8.83
CA LYS A 21 13.52 -28.47 -8.84
C LYS A 21 13.77 -29.28 -7.55
N ARG A 22 15.00 -29.29 -7.04
CA ARG A 22 15.33 -29.95 -5.76
C ARG A 22 14.65 -29.32 -4.54
N GLN A 23 14.23 -28.05 -4.64
CA GLN A 23 13.44 -27.38 -3.60
C GLN A 23 11.95 -27.76 -3.66
N GLY A 24 11.54 -28.68 -4.53
CA GLY A 24 10.18 -29.19 -4.62
C GLY A 24 9.27 -28.43 -5.58
N VAL A 25 9.81 -27.50 -6.37
CA VAL A 25 9.05 -26.80 -7.42
C VAL A 25 8.89 -27.72 -8.63
N LYS A 26 7.64 -27.95 -9.06
CA LYS A 26 7.32 -28.86 -10.17
C LYS A 26 7.59 -28.19 -11.52
N ASN A 27 7.11 -26.96 -11.71
CA ASN A 27 7.22 -26.24 -12.98
C ASN A 27 8.21 -25.07 -12.87
N VAL A 28 9.43 -25.27 -13.36
CA VAL A 28 10.48 -24.23 -13.36
C VAL A 28 10.54 -23.55 -14.72
N GLY A 29 9.72 -22.52 -14.90
CA GLY A 29 9.62 -21.71 -16.12
C GLY A 29 10.58 -20.52 -16.13
N ILE A 30 11.87 -20.78 -16.26
CA ILE A 30 12.88 -19.74 -16.49
C ILE A 30 13.09 -19.57 -18.00
N ALA A 31 13.03 -18.32 -18.49
CA ALA A 31 13.16 -18.06 -19.92
C ALA A 31 14.56 -18.48 -20.44
N PRO A 32 14.66 -19.35 -21.46
CA PRO A 32 15.95 -19.84 -21.93
C PRO A 32 16.79 -18.75 -22.60
N ALA A 33 18.11 -18.92 -22.52
CA ALA A 33 19.08 -18.11 -23.27
C ALA A 33 19.33 -18.72 -24.66
N GLY A 34 19.36 -17.86 -25.69
CA GLY A 34 19.61 -18.29 -27.07
C GLY A 34 18.57 -19.27 -27.62
N LYS A 35 19.04 -20.37 -28.22
CA LYS A 35 18.21 -21.42 -28.83
C LYS A 35 17.82 -22.55 -27.86
N ALA A 36 18.10 -22.41 -26.56
CA ALA A 36 17.79 -23.45 -25.59
C ALA A 36 16.28 -23.65 -25.40
N GLN A 37 15.87 -24.88 -25.10
CA GLN A 37 14.48 -25.22 -24.84
C GLN A 37 14.08 -24.89 -23.40
N TRP A 38 12.78 -24.68 -23.19
CA TRP A 38 12.21 -24.51 -21.86
C TRP A 38 12.30 -25.81 -21.06
N ALA A 39 12.46 -25.69 -19.74
CA ALA A 39 12.47 -26.85 -18.82
C ALA A 39 11.06 -27.37 -18.46
N VAL A 40 10.02 -26.79 -19.07
CA VAL A 40 8.60 -27.06 -18.90
C VAL A 40 7.95 -27.20 -20.28
N SER A 41 6.74 -27.78 -20.34
CA SER A 41 5.99 -27.88 -21.60
C SER A 41 5.66 -26.52 -22.20
N GLU A 42 5.45 -26.47 -23.51
CA GLU A 42 5.13 -25.25 -24.24
C GLU A 42 3.90 -24.52 -23.66
N ARG A 43 2.84 -25.27 -23.35
CA ARG A 43 1.64 -24.74 -22.68
C ARG A 43 1.93 -24.06 -21.35
N VAL A 44 2.82 -24.64 -20.53
CA VAL A 44 3.21 -24.06 -19.24
C VAL A 44 4.11 -22.84 -19.45
N ALA A 45 5.02 -22.90 -20.43
CA ALA A 45 5.87 -21.76 -20.80
C ALA A 45 5.06 -20.55 -21.31
N GLU A 46 4.01 -20.77 -22.08
CA GLU A 46 3.09 -19.72 -22.53
C GLU A 46 2.30 -19.10 -21.36
N ARG A 47 1.75 -19.94 -20.47
CA ARG A 47 1.07 -19.46 -19.27
C ARG A 47 1.99 -18.59 -18.42
N ILE A 48 3.19 -19.08 -18.09
CA ILE A 48 4.18 -18.35 -17.28
C ILE A 48 4.60 -17.05 -17.97
N ARG A 49 4.77 -17.04 -19.30
CA ARG A 49 5.03 -15.79 -20.05
C ARG A 49 3.90 -14.78 -19.91
N ARG A 50 2.64 -15.22 -20.05
CA ARG A 50 1.46 -14.36 -19.92
C ARG A 50 1.33 -13.78 -18.52
N GLU A 51 1.43 -14.62 -17.49
CA GLU A 51 1.37 -14.21 -16.08
C GLU A 51 2.49 -13.22 -15.77
N ARG A 52 3.72 -13.49 -16.23
CA ARG A 52 4.84 -12.56 -16.07
C ARG A 52 4.62 -11.24 -16.78
N ALA A 53 4.10 -11.23 -18.00
CA ALA A 53 3.81 -9.99 -18.71
C ALA A 53 2.82 -9.10 -17.94
N GLN A 54 1.82 -9.70 -17.28
CA GLN A 54 0.87 -8.98 -16.42
C GLN A 54 1.56 -8.43 -15.16
N VAL A 55 2.32 -9.29 -14.47
CA VAL A 55 3.07 -8.90 -13.26
C VAL A 55 4.09 -7.80 -13.56
N GLU A 56 4.83 -7.92 -14.66
CA GLU A 56 5.81 -6.93 -15.10
C GLU A 56 5.16 -5.62 -15.55
N GLY A 57 3.96 -5.66 -16.15
CA GLY A 57 3.17 -4.47 -16.44
C GLY A 57 2.79 -3.71 -15.16
N CYS A 58 2.33 -4.43 -14.13
CA CYS A 58 2.03 -3.84 -12.82
C CYS A 58 3.29 -3.29 -12.14
N ILE A 59 4.38 -4.09 -12.10
CA ILE A 59 5.67 -3.66 -11.54
C ILE A 59 6.23 -2.46 -12.30
N GLY A 60 6.09 -2.41 -13.63
CA GLY A 60 6.54 -1.30 -14.47
C GLY A 60 5.86 0.01 -14.10
N SER A 61 4.59 -0.04 -13.72
CA SER A 61 3.84 1.14 -13.22
C SER A 61 4.41 1.68 -11.90
N ILE A 62 4.98 0.79 -11.07
CA ILE A 62 5.60 1.13 -9.78
C ILE A 62 7.08 1.53 -9.97
N LYS A 63 7.81 0.89 -10.90
CA LYS A 63 9.22 1.14 -11.24
C LYS A 63 9.42 2.45 -12.02
N SER A 64 8.93 3.53 -11.44
CA SER A 64 8.96 4.87 -12.02
C SER A 64 9.88 5.79 -11.22
N PRO A 65 10.56 6.75 -11.87
CA PRO A 65 11.23 7.85 -11.18
C PRO A 65 10.30 8.64 -10.26
N ILE A 66 9.00 8.72 -10.61
CA ILE A 66 7.96 9.44 -9.85
C ILE A 66 7.86 8.93 -8.42
N TYR A 67 8.01 7.62 -8.22
CA TYR A 67 7.92 6.99 -6.90
C TYR A 67 9.29 6.57 -6.34
N GLY A 68 10.39 7.03 -6.96
CA GLY A 68 11.75 6.72 -6.52
C GLY A 68 12.15 5.25 -6.64
N PHE A 69 11.45 4.46 -7.48
CA PHE A 69 11.67 3.02 -7.64
C PHE A 69 12.17 2.63 -9.03
N ASN A 70 12.87 3.55 -9.70
CA ASN A 70 13.63 3.25 -10.91
C ASN A 70 15.11 3.18 -10.54
N LYS A 71 15.69 1.97 -10.58
CA LYS A 71 17.08 1.68 -10.17
C LYS A 71 17.42 2.34 -8.83
N PRO A 72 16.67 2.04 -7.75
CA PRO A 72 16.89 2.69 -6.46
C PRO A 72 18.31 2.36 -5.97
N ASN A 73 18.94 3.31 -5.28
CA ASN A 73 20.26 3.12 -4.66
C ASN A 73 20.17 2.26 -3.39
N ALA A 74 19.52 1.10 -3.50
CA ALA A 74 19.36 0.14 -2.43
C ALA A 74 20.64 -0.70 -2.29
N ARG A 75 21.32 -0.57 -1.16
CA ARG A 75 22.55 -1.33 -0.85
C ARG A 75 22.29 -2.61 -0.05
N SER A 76 21.03 -2.93 0.23
CA SER A 76 20.62 -4.13 0.97
C SER A 76 19.22 -4.59 0.54
N VAL A 77 18.87 -5.84 0.88
CA VAL A 77 17.53 -6.39 0.65
C VAL A 77 16.48 -5.59 1.43
N GLU A 78 16.79 -5.18 2.66
CA GLU A 78 15.88 -4.40 3.50
C GLU A 78 15.64 -3.00 2.94
N ALA A 79 16.71 -2.36 2.45
CA ALA A 79 16.57 -1.10 1.73
C ALA A 79 15.68 -1.28 0.49
N MET A 80 15.88 -2.33 -0.29
CA MET A 80 15.06 -2.62 -1.48
C MET A 80 13.57 -2.80 -1.13
N LYS A 81 13.26 -3.53 -0.05
CA LYS A 81 11.87 -3.65 0.46
C LYS A 81 11.27 -2.30 0.81
N THR A 82 12.04 -1.46 1.52
CA THR A 82 11.60 -0.11 1.93
C THR A 82 11.31 0.75 0.69
N TYR A 83 12.20 0.73 -0.30
CA TYR A 83 11.99 1.41 -1.59
C TYR A 83 10.73 0.89 -2.30
N GLY A 84 10.50 -0.42 -2.31
CA GLY A 84 9.31 -1.02 -2.91
C GLY A 84 8.02 -0.61 -2.20
N HIS A 85 7.98 -0.64 -0.87
CA HIS A 85 6.82 -0.22 -0.08
C HIS A 85 6.47 1.25 -0.30
N ARG A 86 7.47 2.14 -0.31
CA ARG A 86 7.25 3.57 -0.62
C ARG A 86 6.66 3.75 -2.01
N ALA A 87 7.11 2.95 -2.97
CA ALA A 87 6.66 3.06 -4.35
C ALA A 87 5.21 2.60 -4.54
N ILE A 88 4.86 1.47 -3.90
CA ILE A 88 3.50 0.95 -3.85
C ILE A 88 2.58 1.96 -3.15
N PHE A 89 3.01 2.52 -2.02
CA PHE A 89 2.26 3.56 -1.31
C PHE A 89 1.99 4.78 -2.21
N GLY A 90 3.02 5.30 -2.88
CA GLY A 90 2.87 6.44 -3.80
C GLY A 90 1.93 6.12 -4.98
N PHE A 91 2.03 4.92 -5.55
CA PHE A 91 1.14 4.46 -6.61
C PHE A 91 -0.32 4.34 -6.14
N ASN A 92 -0.56 3.70 -4.99
CA ASN A 92 -1.90 3.50 -4.43
C ASN A 92 -2.53 4.83 -4.02
N MET A 93 -1.78 5.75 -3.40
CA MET A 93 -2.27 7.09 -3.07
C MET A 93 -2.70 7.85 -4.33
N ARG A 94 -1.91 7.78 -5.40
CA ARG A 94 -2.26 8.44 -6.66
C ARG A 94 -3.51 7.83 -7.30
N LYS A 95 -3.64 6.51 -7.22
CA LYS A 95 -4.85 5.80 -7.70
C LYS A 95 -6.07 6.22 -6.89
N LEU A 96 -5.97 6.21 -5.56
CA LEU A 96 -7.03 6.63 -4.64
C LEU A 96 -7.48 8.06 -4.93
N VAL A 97 -6.55 9.03 -4.99
CA VAL A 97 -6.89 10.43 -5.29
C VAL A 97 -7.61 10.57 -6.63
N ARG A 98 -7.20 9.84 -7.67
CA ARG A 98 -7.90 9.83 -8.96
C ARG A 98 -9.31 9.25 -8.87
N GLU A 99 -9.49 8.17 -8.12
CA GLU A 99 -10.81 7.57 -7.89
C GLU A 99 -11.72 8.48 -7.08
N LEU A 100 -11.18 9.19 -6.09
CA LEU A 100 -11.93 10.17 -5.30
C LEU A 100 -12.38 11.35 -6.17
N ILE A 101 -11.49 11.86 -7.03
CA ILE A 101 -11.81 12.92 -7.99
C ILE A 101 -12.88 12.46 -8.98
N SER A 102 -12.80 11.22 -9.49
CA SER A 102 -13.73 10.73 -10.50
C SER A 102 -15.13 10.42 -9.95
N LYS A 103 -15.23 9.99 -8.69
CA LYS A 103 -16.52 9.65 -8.05
C LYS A 103 -17.29 10.87 -7.52
N ASN A 104 -16.67 12.05 -7.47
CA ASN A 104 -17.28 13.29 -6.96
C ASN A 104 -18.04 13.10 -5.63
N SER A 105 -17.43 12.35 -4.71
CA SER A 105 -18.01 12.02 -3.40
C SER A 105 -17.26 12.75 -2.29
N TYR A 106 -17.98 13.14 -1.24
CA TYR A 106 -17.35 13.65 -0.02
C TYR A 106 -16.44 12.61 0.60
N TRP A 107 -15.29 13.05 1.05
CA TRP A 107 -14.38 12.23 1.84
C TRP A 107 -13.84 13.05 2.99
N TYR A 108 -13.45 12.34 4.05
CA TYR A 108 -13.17 12.94 5.32
C TYR A 108 -11.82 12.47 5.84
N CYS A 109 -11.14 13.32 6.59
CA CYS A 109 -10.00 12.92 7.40
C CYS A 109 -10.00 13.68 8.73
N THR A 110 -9.23 13.22 9.71
CA THR A 110 -9.13 13.87 11.02
C THR A 110 -7.93 14.83 11.04
N ALA A 111 -7.95 15.83 11.92
CA ALA A 111 -6.79 16.70 12.13
C ALA A 111 -5.53 15.92 12.52
N ASN A 112 -5.69 14.82 13.28
CA ASN A 112 -4.57 13.93 13.60
C ASN A 112 -3.90 13.39 12.34
N ILE A 113 -4.66 12.86 11.38
CA ILE A 113 -4.10 12.35 10.11
C ILE A 113 -3.32 13.44 9.38
N VAL A 114 -3.80 14.68 9.40
CA VAL A 114 -3.08 15.83 8.82
C VAL A 114 -1.74 16.06 9.54
N TYR A 115 -1.73 16.10 10.88
CA TYR A 115 -0.49 16.27 11.65
C TYR A 115 0.46 15.08 11.49
N GLU A 116 -0.06 13.86 11.41
CA GLU A 116 0.74 12.68 11.12
C GLU A 116 1.37 12.74 9.73
N PHE A 117 0.62 13.24 8.74
CA PHE A 117 1.16 13.46 7.40
C PHE A 117 2.32 14.46 7.45
N PHE A 118 2.17 15.60 8.15
CA PHE A 118 3.28 16.54 8.38
C PHE A 118 4.47 15.87 9.06
N ARG A 119 4.22 15.14 10.15
CA ARG A 119 5.25 14.44 10.90
C ARG A 119 6.04 13.52 9.98
N VAL A 120 5.36 12.72 9.16
CA VAL A 120 5.97 11.66 8.34
C VAL A 120 6.63 12.23 7.08
N SER A 121 5.95 13.13 6.35
CA SER A 121 6.42 13.68 5.07
C SER A 121 7.70 14.51 5.20
N THR A 122 7.90 15.10 6.38
CA THR A 122 9.05 15.97 6.69
C THR A 122 10.16 15.24 7.46
N HIS A 123 9.96 13.97 7.83
CA HIS A 123 10.91 13.26 8.69
C HIS A 123 12.11 12.70 7.91
N PRO A 124 13.36 13.13 8.21
CA PRO A 124 14.55 12.73 7.45
C PRO A 124 14.91 11.24 7.61
N LYS A 125 14.52 10.61 8.73
CA LYS A 125 14.67 9.14 8.89
C LYS A 125 13.65 8.34 8.06
N VAL A 126 12.50 8.94 7.70
CA VAL A 126 11.44 8.25 6.94
C VAL A 126 11.60 8.47 5.45
N PHE A 127 12.06 9.65 5.02
CA PHE A 127 12.34 9.93 3.61
C PHE A 127 13.78 10.44 3.42
N PRO A 128 14.57 9.85 2.51
CA PRO A 128 15.93 10.32 2.20
C PRO A 128 15.98 11.78 1.71
N GLN A 129 14.89 12.22 1.07
CA GLN A 129 14.63 13.61 0.70
C GLN A 129 13.25 13.98 1.25
N PRO A 130 13.16 14.41 2.52
CA PRO A 130 11.89 14.80 3.10
C PRO A 130 11.35 16.05 2.40
N LYS A 131 10.02 16.18 2.36
CA LYS A 131 9.39 17.40 1.84
C LYS A 131 9.66 18.57 2.78
N THR A 132 9.70 19.78 2.23
CA THR A 132 9.66 20.99 3.05
C THR A 132 8.27 21.16 3.69
N LEU A 133 8.17 22.00 4.71
CA LEU A 133 6.89 22.35 5.33
C LEU A 133 5.95 22.99 4.31
N GLU A 134 6.46 23.90 3.48
CA GLU A 134 5.73 24.56 2.39
C GLU A 134 5.19 23.54 1.38
N GLN A 135 6.04 22.65 0.85
CA GLN A 135 5.62 21.59 -0.08
C GLN A 135 4.58 20.64 0.52
N THR A 136 4.65 20.41 1.83
CA THR A 136 3.70 19.55 2.55
C THR A 136 2.36 20.27 2.70
N TYR A 137 2.38 21.54 3.09
CA TYR A 137 1.18 22.37 3.22
C TYR A 137 0.49 22.56 1.87
N ASP A 138 1.23 22.89 0.82
CA ASP A 138 0.70 23.06 -0.54
C ASP A 138 0.01 21.78 -1.04
N PHE A 139 0.58 20.62 -0.73
CA PHE A 139 -0.04 19.35 -1.08
C PHE A 139 -1.39 19.16 -0.36
N ILE A 140 -1.45 19.41 0.95
CA ILE A 140 -2.69 19.29 1.73
C ILE A 140 -3.71 20.32 1.23
N SER A 141 -3.31 21.58 1.07
CA SER A 141 -4.18 22.65 0.57
C SER A 141 -4.74 22.31 -0.80
N CYS A 142 -3.91 21.84 -1.73
CA CYS A 142 -4.34 21.38 -3.05
C CYS A 142 -5.32 20.19 -2.94
N LEU A 143 -5.02 19.22 -2.07
CA LEU A 143 -5.89 18.06 -1.87
C LEU A 143 -7.29 18.47 -1.37
N PHE A 144 -7.38 19.39 -0.41
CA PHE A 144 -8.67 19.88 0.11
C PHE A 144 -9.40 20.82 -0.85
N THR A 145 -8.68 21.60 -1.66
CA THR A 145 -9.31 22.55 -2.60
C THR A 145 -9.74 21.90 -3.91
N GLN A 146 -9.02 20.89 -4.38
CA GLN A 146 -9.29 20.21 -5.66
C GLN A 146 -10.25 19.03 -5.50
N THR A 147 -10.63 18.67 -4.28
CA THR A 147 -11.54 17.55 -4.01
C THR A 147 -12.59 17.96 -2.97
N GLN A 148 -13.61 17.13 -2.76
CA GLN A 148 -14.62 17.35 -1.73
C GLN A 148 -14.17 16.87 -0.33
N ALA A 149 -12.92 17.17 0.04
CA ALA A 149 -12.33 16.76 1.31
C ALA A 149 -12.83 17.65 2.46
N GLN A 150 -13.12 17.06 3.61
CA GLN A 150 -13.45 17.80 4.83
C GLN A 150 -12.74 17.23 6.06
N LEU A 151 -12.49 18.11 7.04
CA LEU A 151 -11.99 17.68 8.35
C LEU A 151 -13.15 17.23 9.24
N LEU A 152 -13.00 16.07 9.87
CA LEU A 152 -13.86 15.66 10.97
C LEU A 152 -13.45 16.38 12.24
N SER A 153 -14.45 16.96 12.88
CA SER A 153 -14.33 17.64 14.16
C SER A 153 -15.22 16.95 15.19
N PRO A 154 -14.81 16.93 16.46
CA PRO A 154 -15.66 16.49 17.56
C PRO A 154 -16.96 17.30 17.62
N THR A 155 -18.05 16.64 17.97
CA THR A 155 -19.33 17.27 18.30
C THR A 155 -19.50 17.39 19.81
N ASP A 156 -20.58 18.02 20.26
CA ASP A 156 -20.92 18.08 21.69
C ASP A 156 -21.16 16.68 22.30
N GLN A 157 -21.40 15.66 21.47
CA GLN A 157 -21.63 14.27 21.89
C GLN A 157 -20.33 13.44 22.02
N HIS A 158 -19.16 14.03 21.74
CA HIS A 158 -17.92 13.28 21.58
C HIS A 158 -17.56 12.42 22.78
N LEU A 159 -17.73 12.95 24.01
CA LEU A 159 -17.42 12.20 25.24
C LEU A 159 -18.36 11.02 25.46
N ASP A 160 -19.64 11.16 25.11
CA ASP A 160 -20.62 10.07 25.23
C ASP A 160 -20.33 8.95 24.24
N VAL A 161 -20.02 9.30 22.99
CA VAL A 161 -19.66 8.34 21.94
C VAL A 161 -18.32 7.65 22.24
N LEU A 162 -17.35 8.38 22.78
CA LEU A 162 -16.11 7.81 23.28
C LEU A 162 -16.38 6.81 24.40
N ASN A 163 -17.16 7.19 25.42
CA ASN A 163 -17.50 6.31 26.54
C ASN A 163 -18.21 5.03 26.06
N GLN A 164 -19.19 5.17 25.16
CA GLN A 164 -19.84 4.02 24.53
C GLN A 164 -18.83 3.09 23.83
N THR A 165 -17.90 3.68 23.06
CA THR A 165 -16.88 2.91 22.34
C THR A 165 -15.93 2.19 23.31
N LEU A 166 -15.57 2.81 24.44
CA LEU A 166 -14.74 2.17 25.47
C LEU A 166 -15.46 1.01 26.18
N ILE A 167 -16.77 1.13 26.42
CA ILE A 167 -17.59 0.06 26.98
C ILE A 167 -17.64 -1.15 26.03
N GLU A 168 -17.82 -0.89 24.73
CA GLU A 168 -17.85 -1.95 23.70
C GLU A 168 -16.49 -2.62 23.48
N HIS A 169 -15.40 -1.92 23.81
CA HIS A 169 -14.02 -2.37 23.60
C HIS A 169 -13.15 -2.25 24.87
N PRO A 170 -13.40 -3.06 25.92
CA PRO A 170 -12.78 -2.89 27.24
C PRO A 170 -11.25 -3.12 27.27
N ASN A 171 -10.70 -3.78 26.25
CA ASN A 171 -9.30 -4.17 26.15
C ASN A 171 -8.41 -3.14 25.43
N LEU A 172 -8.95 -1.99 24.97
CA LEU A 172 -8.18 -0.96 24.27
C LEU A 172 -7.11 -0.35 25.19
N ARG A 173 -5.84 -0.38 24.75
CA ARG A 173 -4.69 0.16 25.51
C ARG A 173 -3.62 0.70 24.56
N GLY A 174 -2.91 1.75 24.98
CA GLY A 174 -1.70 2.24 24.30
C GLY A 174 -1.94 2.92 22.95
N ASN A 175 -1.09 2.63 21.96
CA ASN A 175 -1.04 3.36 20.69
C ASN A 175 -2.33 3.32 19.86
N ILE A 176 -3.21 2.34 20.12
CA ILE A 176 -4.49 2.19 19.40
C ILE A 176 -5.45 3.36 19.61
N PHE A 177 -5.21 4.20 20.62
CA PHE A 177 -6.10 5.34 20.90
C PHE A 177 -6.12 6.40 19.79
N HIS A 178 -5.11 6.44 18.91
CA HIS A 178 -5.19 7.25 17.69
C HIS A 178 -6.27 6.74 16.71
N ASP A 179 -6.39 5.43 16.58
CA ASP A 179 -7.43 4.79 15.76
C ASP A 179 -8.79 4.86 16.43
N VAL A 180 -8.84 4.69 17.76
CA VAL A 180 -10.07 4.87 18.55
C VAL A 180 -10.62 6.29 18.36
N GLN A 181 -9.77 7.31 18.45
CA GLN A 181 -10.21 8.70 18.22
C GLN A 181 -10.82 8.86 16.82
N THR A 182 -10.20 8.26 15.79
CA THR A 182 -10.74 8.28 14.43
C THR A 182 -12.07 7.55 14.34
N ALA A 183 -12.19 6.35 14.91
CA ALA A 183 -13.42 5.58 14.93
C ALA A 183 -14.56 6.31 15.66
N VAL A 184 -14.27 6.96 16.79
CA VAL A 184 -15.24 7.79 17.55
C VAL A 184 -15.72 8.97 16.71
N LEU A 185 -14.80 9.70 16.06
CA LEU A 185 -15.15 10.81 15.16
C LEU A 185 -16.03 10.35 13.98
N MET A 186 -15.74 9.16 13.43
CA MET A 186 -16.58 8.58 12.39
C MET A 186 -17.97 8.22 12.90
N ARG A 187 -18.04 7.60 14.08
CA ARG A 187 -19.31 7.16 14.70
C ARG A 187 -20.22 8.34 15.01
N GLU A 188 -19.70 9.39 15.64
CA GLU A 188 -20.49 10.57 16.01
C GLU A 188 -20.99 11.35 14.78
N ASN A 189 -20.21 11.37 13.69
CA ASN A 189 -20.59 12.01 12.43
C ASN A 189 -21.39 11.08 11.49
N GLY A 190 -21.77 9.88 11.93
CA GLY A 190 -22.57 8.94 11.14
C GLY A 190 -21.84 8.29 9.94
N ILE A 191 -20.51 8.37 9.90
CA ILE A 191 -19.68 7.82 8.83
C ILE A 191 -19.41 6.35 9.10
N ARG A 192 -19.66 5.51 8.09
CA ARG A 192 -19.62 4.04 8.23
C ARG A 192 -18.60 3.35 7.33
N GLU A 193 -17.93 4.07 6.46
CA GLU A 193 -16.92 3.49 5.55
C GLU A 193 -15.56 4.14 5.81
N ILE A 194 -14.53 3.32 6.02
CA ILE A 194 -13.15 3.78 6.16
C ILE A 194 -12.27 3.15 5.09
N TYR A 195 -11.42 3.95 4.47
CA TYR A 195 -10.37 3.48 3.56
C TYR A 195 -9.06 3.35 4.34
N THR A 196 -8.65 2.13 4.65
CA THR A 196 -7.41 1.86 5.38
C THR A 196 -6.89 0.45 5.09
N ALA A 197 -5.57 0.29 5.16
CA ALA A 197 -4.92 -1.02 5.16
C ALA A 197 -4.69 -1.55 6.60
N ASP A 198 -5.03 -0.75 7.62
CA ASP A 198 -4.86 -1.11 9.01
C ASP A 198 -5.98 -2.05 9.48
N VAL A 199 -5.58 -3.24 9.92
CA VAL A 199 -6.47 -4.30 10.37
C VAL A 199 -7.09 -4.01 11.73
N ASP A 200 -6.52 -3.09 12.51
CA ASP A 200 -7.04 -2.73 13.83
C ASP A 200 -8.45 -2.12 13.71
N PHE A 201 -8.78 -1.49 12.59
CA PHE A 201 -10.14 -0.97 12.36
C PHE A 201 -11.21 -2.06 12.20
N LEU A 202 -10.83 -3.31 11.91
CA LEU A 202 -11.77 -4.43 11.80
C LEU A 202 -12.48 -4.73 13.14
N GLN A 203 -11.92 -4.29 14.27
CA GLN A 203 -12.58 -4.47 15.56
C GLN A 203 -13.84 -3.61 15.69
N PHE A 204 -13.89 -2.44 15.06
CA PHE A 204 -15.01 -1.51 15.13
C PHE A 204 -16.13 -1.95 14.18
N ARG A 205 -17.03 -2.82 14.66
CA ARG A 205 -18.05 -3.48 13.83
C ARG A 205 -19.04 -2.57 13.11
N PHE A 206 -19.17 -1.30 13.54
CA PHE A 206 -20.00 -0.32 12.85
C PHE A 206 -19.34 0.24 11.58
N LEU A 207 -18.05 -0.02 11.37
CA LEU A 207 -17.29 0.39 10.20
C LEU A 207 -17.22 -0.74 9.16
N LYS A 208 -17.40 -0.35 7.90
CA LYS A 208 -17.00 -1.11 6.72
C LYS A 208 -15.60 -0.68 6.33
N VAL A 209 -14.65 -1.57 6.52
CA VAL A 209 -13.24 -1.35 6.18
C VAL A 209 -13.00 -1.69 4.70
N LEU A 210 -12.49 -0.73 3.94
CA LEU A 210 -12.13 -0.85 2.54
C LEU A 210 -10.60 -0.73 2.41
N ASN A 211 -9.93 -1.77 1.94
CA ASN A 211 -8.50 -1.70 1.67
C ASN A 211 -8.25 -1.16 0.25
N PRO A 212 -7.65 0.04 0.08
CA PRO A 212 -7.37 0.60 -1.24
C PRO A 212 -6.12 0.01 -1.92
N CYS A 213 -5.34 -0.83 -1.20
CA CYS A 213 -4.06 -1.38 -1.65
C CYS A 213 -4.17 -2.78 -2.23
#